data_AF-A0A9E2D275-F1
#
_entry.id   AF-A0A9E2D275-F1
#
_cell.length_a   1.000
_cell.length_b   1.000
_cell.length_c   1.000
_cell.angle_alpha   90.00
_cell.angle_beta   90.00
_cell.angle_gamma   90.00
#
_symmetry.space_group_name_H-M   'P 1'
#
loop_
_entity.id
_entity.type
_entity.pdbx_description
1 polymer ?
#
loop_
_entity_poly.entity_id
_entity_poly.type
_entity_poly.pdbx_seq_one_letter_code
_entity_poly.pdbx_strand_id
1 'polypeptide(L)'
;MRRSPLTLILDYNFMIFQKTLVPFGWICVVFSLLLLLASIFDAEAPVVVIVILFSPLLLIGIYCIWKKEKIIDGAMKRYQKNALRIQSVEQFIINKLDALKRRREAVQEVKLIVAKYCRNCGKDVNAKAEICTNCGVRPLNEKKFCQECGVETNSNQEICIKCGVRLKTFMSNTANGSPANTDFSNLPQYYQDEFRKIFESNETYKGKWNWAAFGFGPIWALTKGVWVAPLIDIVGASATLGVVGVIYWFIFAIRGNYMYYSYIAKNKQLPI
;
A
#
# COMPACT_ATOMS: atom_id res chain seq x y z
N MET A 1 -11.45 19.51 -4.64
CA MET A 1 -10.53 20.47 -5.30
C MET A 1 -9.13 20.28 -4.73
N ARG A 2 -8.20 19.70 -5.51
CA ARG A 2 -6.84 19.38 -5.07
C ARG A 2 -5.97 20.64 -5.30
N ARG A 3 -5.59 21.35 -4.22
CA ARG A 3 -4.74 22.55 -4.33
C ARG A 3 -3.40 22.14 -4.95
N SER A 4 -2.92 22.94 -5.91
CA SER A 4 -1.67 22.64 -6.61
C SER A 4 -0.48 22.80 -5.64
N PRO A 5 0.63 22.08 -5.85
CA PRO A 5 1.82 22.21 -5.01
C PRO A 5 2.36 23.65 -4.94
N LEU A 6 2.15 24.44 -6.00
CA LEU A 6 2.54 25.85 -6.07
C LEU A 6 1.79 26.74 -5.09
N THR A 7 0.49 26.51 -4.88
CA THR A 7 -0.29 27.31 -3.92
C THR A 7 0.10 27.00 -2.48
N LEU A 8 0.47 25.75 -2.18
CA LEU A 8 1.04 25.37 -0.88
C LEU A 8 2.40 26.05 -0.59
N ILE A 9 3.21 26.31 -1.63
CA ILE A 9 4.51 26.98 -1.48
C ILE A 9 4.32 28.48 -1.20
N LEU A 10 3.37 29.14 -1.89
CA LEU A 10 3.07 30.55 -1.66
C LEU A 10 2.47 30.80 -0.27
N ASP A 11 1.54 29.95 0.16
CA ASP A 11 0.93 30.03 1.50
C ASP A 11 1.99 29.85 2.61
N TYR A 12 2.99 28.99 2.39
CA TYR A 12 4.07 28.74 3.34
C TYR A 12 5.05 29.92 3.46
N ASN A 13 5.50 30.49 2.33
CA ASN A 13 6.40 31.64 2.35
C ASN A 13 5.75 32.86 3.03
N PHE A 14 4.45 33.07 2.80
CA PHE A 14 3.67 34.11 3.47
C PHE A 14 3.54 33.85 4.99
N MET A 15 3.30 32.60 5.40
CA MET A 15 3.21 32.24 6.81
C MET A 15 4.56 32.37 7.56
N ILE A 16 5.69 32.06 6.92
CA ILE A 16 7.03 32.28 7.49
C ILE A 16 7.28 33.77 7.70
N PHE A 17 7.01 34.59 6.67
CA PHE A 17 7.22 36.04 6.72
C PHE A 17 6.46 36.68 7.89
N GLN A 18 5.21 36.28 8.11
CA GLN A 18 4.38 36.81 9.19
C GLN A 18 4.85 36.37 10.59
N LYS A 19 5.45 35.18 10.72
CA LYS A 19 5.84 34.61 12.02
C LYS A 19 7.26 34.94 12.47
N THR A 20 8.15 35.34 11.57
CA THR A 20 9.57 35.56 11.89
C THR A 20 9.94 37.03 12.01
N LEU A 21 9.53 37.89 11.07
CA LEU A 21 9.94 39.30 11.04
C LEU A 21 9.21 40.16 12.08
N VAL A 22 7.96 39.83 12.39
CA VAL A 22 7.14 40.60 13.34
C VAL A 22 7.66 40.50 14.79
N PRO A 23 7.88 39.31 15.38
CA PRO A 23 8.28 39.23 16.80
C PRO A 23 9.70 39.75 17.08
N PHE A 24 10.64 39.61 16.15
CA PHE A 24 12.00 40.15 16.33
C PHE A 24 12.03 41.68 16.38
N GLY A 25 11.20 42.35 15.57
CA GLY A 25 11.05 43.81 15.62
C GLY A 25 10.50 44.29 16.96
N TRP A 26 9.47 43.63 17.49
CA TRP A 26 8.87 44.00 18.78
C TRP A 26 9.80 43.77 19.96
N ILE A 27 10.60 42.70 19.97
CA ILE A 27 11.54 42.41 21.07
C ILE A 27 12.65 43.47 21.13
N CYS A 28 13.22 43.89 20.00
CA CYS A 28 14.23 44.95 19.97
C CYS A 28 13.66 46.30 20.42
N VAL A 29 12.42 46.63 20.03
CA VAL A 29 11.75 47.86 20.45
C VAL A 29 11.46 47.85 21.95
N VAL A 30 10.93 46.75 22.49
CA VAL A 30 10.64 46.61 23.93
C VAL A 30 11.93 46.65 24.76
N PHE A 31 12.99 45.98 24.31
CA PHE A 31 14.29 46.00 25.01
C PHE A 31 14.93 47.39 25.00
N SER A 32 14.86 48.09 23.86
CA SER A 32 15.38 49.47 23.74
C SER A 32 14.56 50.45 24.60
N LEU A 33 13.24 50.28 24.67
CA LEU A 33 12.36 51.10 25.51
C LEU A 33 12.61 50.86 27.00
N LEU A 34 12.86 49.61 27.42
CA LEU A 34 13.17 49.26 28.81
C LEU A 34 14.53 49.81 29.25
N LEU A 35 15.55 49.78 28.38
CA LEU A 35 16.85 50.40 28.67
C LEU A 35 16.75 51.93 28.77
N LEU A 36 15.94 52.54 27.91
CA LEU A 36 15.72 53.99 27.91
C LEU A 36 14.93 54.41 29.15
N LEU A 37 13.91 53.65 29.56
CA LEU A 37 13.20 53.86 30.83
C LEU A 37 14.12 53.67 32.04
N ALA A 38 14.98 52.65 32.06
CA ALA A 38 15.94 52.45 33.14
C ALA A 38 16.93 53.63 33.29
N SER A 39 17.30 54.28 32.17
CA SER A 39 18.16 55.47 32.19
C SER A 39 17.46 56.75 32.65
N ILE A 40 16.13 56.84 32.54
CA ILE A 40 15.34 58.02 32.94
C ILE A 40 15.05 58.04 34.45
N PHE A 41 14.98 56.88 35.10
CA PHE A 41 14.48 56.74 36.48
C PHE A 41 15.56 56.57 37.57
N ASP A 42 16.85 56.81 37.27
CA ASP A 42 17.98 56.61 38.22
C ASP A 42 17.83 55.31 39.03
N ALA A 43 17.46 54.23 38.35
CA ALA A 43 17.11 52.98 39.00
C ALA A 43 18.33 52.39 39.73
N GLU A 44 18.18 52.12 41.03
CA GLU A 44 19.22 51.49 41.84
C GLU A 44 19.68 50.14 41.22
N ALA A 45 20.93 49.77 41.52
CA ALA A 45 21.64 48.57 41.08
C ALA A 45 20.83 47.26 40.86
N PRO A 46 19.78 46.90 41.63
CA PRO A 46 19.00 45.68 41.41
C PRO A 46 18.37 45.52 40.01
N VAL A 47 17.95 46.60 39.32
CA VAL A 47 17.29 46.45 38.01
C VAL A 47 18.28 45.99 36.92
N VAL A 48 19.50 46.52 36.95
CA VAL A 48 20.57 46.12 36.03
C VAL A 48 20.96 44.65 36.25
N VAL A 49 21.01 44.22 37.52
CA VAL A 49 21.30 42.81 37.88
C VAL A 49 20.22 41.88 37.33
N ILE A 50 18.94 42.24 37.43
CA ILE A 50 17.85 41.44 36.86
C ILE A 50 17.98 41.34 35.32
N VAL A 51 18.22 42.44 34.61
CA VAL A 51 18.39 42.41 33.14
C VAL A 51 19.57 41.52 32.73
N ILE A 52 20.69 41.58 33.45
CA ILE A 52 21.87 40.75 33.19
C ILE A 52 21.58 39.26 33.49
N LEU A 53 20.85 38.95 34.56
CA LEU A 53 20.54 37.57 34.93
C LEU A 53 19.54 36.90 33.98
N PHE A 54 18.58 37.66 33.42
CA PHE A 54 17.55 37.10 32.55
C PHE A 54 17.91 37.14 31.04
N SER A 55 18.87 37.96 30.62
CA SER A 55 19.32 38.05 29.22
C SER A 55 19.81 36.70 28.63
N PRO A 56 20.59 35.88 29.34
CA PRO A 56 20.99 34.55 28.85
C PRO A 56 19.80 33.61 28.60
N LEU A 57 18.76 33.66 29.44
CA LEU A 57 17.56 32.83 29.28
C LEU A 57 16.75 33.23 28.04
N LEU A 58 16.66 34.53 27.75
CA LEU A 58 16.04 35.02 26.52
C LEU A 58 16.82 34.58 25.27
N LEU A 59 18.15 34.67 25.30
CA LEU A 59 19.00 34.21 24.18
C LEU A 59 18.87 32.70 23.95
N ILE A 60 18.80 31.89 25.02
CA ILE A 60 18.54 30.44 24.91
C ILE A 60 17.15 30.18 24.31
N GLY A 61 16.13 30.93 24.74
CA GLY A 61 14.78 30.84 24.16
C GLY A 61 14.76 31.13 22.67
N ILE A 62 15.40 32.21 22.23
CA ILE A 62 15.52 32.60 20.82
C ILE A 62 16.28 31.52 20.03
N TYR A 63 17.40 31.01 20.57
CA TYR A 63 18.17 29.95 19.93
C TYR A 63 17.36 28.65 19.75
N CYS A 64 16.57 28.26 20.76
CA CYS A 64 15.70 27.09 20.68
C CYS A 64 14.61 27.25 19.60
N ILE A 65 14.02 28.44 19.48
CA ILE A 65 13.04 28.76 18.43
C ILE A 65 13.69 28.67 17.04
N TRP A 66 14.84 29.32 16.87
CA TRP A 66 15.60 29.30 15.61
C TRP A 66 16.03 27.88 15.20
N LYS A 67 16.52 27.08 16.15
CA LYS A 67 16.93 25.69 15.89
C LYS A 67 15.75 24.82 15.48
N LYS A 68 14.58 25.01 16.09
CA LYS A 68 13.34 24.29 15.73
C LYS A 68 12.91 24.62 14.30
N GLU A 69 13.01 25.87 13.87
CA GLU A 69 12.68 26.30 12.51
C GLU A 69 13.58 25.63 11.46
N LYS A 70 14.91 25.60 11.69
CA LYS A 70 15.85 24.90 10.80
C LYS A 70 15.56 23.41 10.63
N ILE A 71 15.10 22.74 11.69
CA ILE A 71 14.71 21.33 11.64
C ILE A 71 13.47 21.14 10.78
N ILE A 72 12.48 22.03 10.92
CA ILE A 72 11.22 22.01 10.15
C ILE A 72 11.51 22.26 8.66
N ASP A 73 12.36 23.23 8.33
CA ASP A 73 12.76 23.52 6.94
C ASP A 73 13.39 22.30 6.26
N GLY A 74 14.29 21.61 6.98
CA GLY A 74 14.94 20.40 6.49
C GLY A 74 13.95 19.25 6.27
N ALA A 75 12.97 19.08 7.15
CA ALA A 75 11.91 18.09 7.01
C ALA A 75 11.00 18.40 5.81
N MET A 76 10.65 19.67 5.61
CA MET A 76 9.79 20.11 4.51
C MET A 76 10.43 19.93 3.14
N LYS A 77 11.74 20.24 3.00
CA LYS A 77 12.46 19.97 1.74
C LYS A 77 12.48 18.48 1.38
N ARG A 78 12.63 17.59 2.38
CA ARG A 78 12.53 16.13 2.17
C ARG A 78 11.11 15.73 1.75
N TYR A 79 10.09 16.29 2.38
CA TYR A 79 8.70 16.06 2.03
C TYR A 79 8.39 16.47 0.58
N GLN A 80 8.82 17.67 0.17
CA GLN A 80 8.64 18.17 -1.20
C GLN A 80 9.31 17.27 -2.24
N LYS A 81 10.57 16.85 -2.00
CA LYS A 81 11.29 15.95 -2.90
C LYS A 81 10.56 14.60 -3.05
N ASN A 82 10.03 14.07 -1.95
CA ASN A 82 9.28 12.81 -1.98
C ASN A 82 7.92 12.96 -2.69
N ALA A 83 7.23 14.09 -2.51
CA ALA A 83 5.95 14.37 -3.19
C ALA A 83 6.10 14.40 -4.72
N LEU A 84 7.15 15.05 -5.24
CA LEU A 84 7.47 15.05 -6.68
C LEU A 84 7.75 13.64 -7.23
N ARG A 85 8.46 12.83 -6.44
CA ARG A 85 8.74 11.43 -6.82
C ARG A 85 7.45 10.60 -6.87
N ILE A 86 6.55 10.78 -5.92
CA ILE A 86 5.24 10.10 -5.90
C ILE A 86 4.43 10.48 -7.15
N GLN A 87 4.40 11.75 -7.53
CA GLN A 87 3.69 12.21 -8.74
C GLN A 87 4.23 11.56 -10.02
N SER A 88 5.55 11.37 -10.12
CA SER A 88 6.16 10.67 -11.26
C SER A 88 5.76 9.19 -11.34
N VAL A 89 5.61 8.53 -10.20
CA VAL A 89 5.18 7.13 -10.10
C VAL A 89 3.69 7.01 -10.42
N GLU A 90 2.85 7.93 -9.93
CA GLU A 90 1.42 7.97 -10.28
C GLU A 90 1.25 8.07 -11.79
N GLN A 91 1.99 8.96 -12.46
CA GLN A 91 1.91 9.11 -13.91
C GLN A 91 2.38 7.84 -14.63
N PHE A 92 3.43 7.18 -14.14
CA PHE A 92 3.90 5.90 -14.69
C PHE A 92 2.85 4.80 -14.56
N ILE A 93 2.18 4.70 -13.40
CA ILE A 93 1.12 3.72 -13.15
C ILE A 93 -0.08 3.98 -14.08
N ILE A 94 -0.52 5.22 -14.23
CA ILE A 94 -1.61 5.61 -15.13
C ILE A 94 -1.30 5.18 -16.56
N ASN A 95 -0.10 5.53 -17.05
CA ASN A 95 0.33 5.18 -18.40
C ASN A 95 0.33 3.64 -18.64
N LYS A 96 0.80 2.85 -17.67
CA LYS A 96 0.74 1.39 -17.74
C LYS A 96 -0.69 0.86 -17.69
N LEU A 97 -1.54 1.42 -16.85
CA LEU A 97 -2.94 1.01 -16.74
C LEU A 97 -3.68 1.23 -18.07
N ASP A 98 -3.45 2.36 -18.73
CA ASP A 98 -4.06 2.67 -20.03
C ASP A 98 -3.52 1.76 -21.15
N ALA A 99 -2.24 1.36 -21.09
CA ALA A 99 -1.70 0.34 -21.98
C ALA A 99 -2.36 -1.03 -21.76
N LEU A 100 -2.63 -1.43 -20.52
CA LEU A 100 -3.30 -2.69 -20.20
C LEU A 100 -4.78 -2.69 -20.58
N LYS A 101 -5.49 -1.56 -20.41
CA LYS A 101 -6.88 -1.42 -20.87
C LYS A 101 -6.98 -1.62 -22.38
N ARG A 102 -6.11 -0.97 -23.15
CA ARG A 102 -6.03 -1.17 -24.61
C ARG A 102 -5.77 -2.64 -24.98
N ARG A 103 -4.87 -3.32 -24.25
CA ARG A 103 -4.65 -4.76 -24.44
C ARG A 103 -5.90 -5.59 -24.11
N ARG A 104 -6.63 -5.26 -23.04
CA ARG A 104 -7.88 -5.96 -22.68
C ARG A 104 -8.95 -5.77 -23.75
N GLU A 105 -9.09 -4.57 -24.30
CA GLU A 105 -10.03 -4.27 -25.39
C GLU A 105 -9.69 -5.07 -26.64
N ALA A 106 -8.41 -5.11 -27.05
CA ALA A 106 -7.95 -5.94 -28.17
C ALA A 106 -8.16 -7.45 -27.92
N VAL A 107 -7.92 -7.94 -26.69
CA VAL A 107 -8.16 -9.35 -26.33
C VAL A 107 -9.66 -9.65 -26.31
N GLN A 108 -10.50 -8.71 -25.90
CA GLN A 108 -11.96 -8.89 -25.90
C GLN A 108 -12.50 -9.01 -27.33
N GLU A 109 -11.92 -8.26 -28.27
CA GLU A 109 -12.22 -8.40 -29.70
C GLU A 109 -11.82 -9.79 -30.22
N VAL A 110 -10.66 -10.32 -29.80
CA VAL A 110 -10.20 -11.68 -30.17
C VAL A 110 -11.00 -12.79 -29.46
N LYS A 111 -11.58 -12.54 -28.27
CA LYS A 111 -12.35 -13.54 -27.50
C LYS A 111 -13.68 -13.93 -28.16
N LEU A 112 -14.10 -13.23 -29.20
CA LEU A 112 -15.20 -13.61 -30.09
C LEU A 112 -14.85 -14.76 -31.07
N ILE A 113 -13.96 -15.70 -30.69
CA ILE A 113 -13.89 -16.99 -31.39
C ILE A 113 -15.05 -17.86 -30.92
N VAL A 114 -16.21 -17.44 -31.38
CA VAL A 114 -17.52 -18.04 -31.17
C VAL A 114 -17.52 -19.37 -31.89
N ALA A 115 -17.77 -20.45 -31.16
CA ALA A 115 -18.26 -21.67 -31.78
C ALA A 115 -19.55 -21.31 -32.54
N LYS A 116 -19.57 -21.41 -33.86
CA LYS A 116 -20.78 -21.20 -34.66
C LYS A 116 -21.79 -22.32 -34.46
N TYR A 117 -21.31 -23.52 -34.12
CA TYR A 117 -22.11 -24.73 -33.89
C TYR A 117 -21.76 -25.42 -32.57
N CYS A 118 -22.76 -26.05 -31.96
CA CYS A 118 -22.60 -26.83 -30.74
C CYS A 118 -21.92 -28.17 -31.05
N ARG A 119 -20.81 -28.47 -30.37
CA ARG A 119 -20.07 -29.73 -30.51
C ARG A 119 -20.78 -30.95 -29.89
N ASN A 120 -21.93 -30.77 -29.24
CA ASN A 120 -22.78 -31.87 -28.73
C ASN A 120 -23.93 -32.24 -29.68
N CYS A 121 -24.61 -31.26 -30.29
CA CYS A 121 -25.80 -31.50 -31.10
C CYS A 121 -25.72 -31.03 -32.56
N GLY A 122 -24.61 -30.38 -32.96
CA GLY A 122 -24.39 -29.94 -34.33
C GLY A 122 -25.21 -28.73 -34.79
N LYS A 123 -26.11 -28.19 -33.95
CA LYS A 123 -26.92 -27.02 -34.27
C LYS A 123 -26.18 -25.70 -34.04
N ASP A 124 -26.62 -24.66 -34.72
CA ASP A 124 -26.11 -23.30 -34.61
C ASP A 124 -26.27 -22.77 -33.18
N VAL A 125 -25.28 -21.98 -32.74
CA VAL A 125 -25.30 -21.33 -31.44
C VAL A 125 -24.97 -19.85 -31.58
N ASN A 126 -25.62 -19.03 -30.75
CA ASN A 126 -25.37 -17.60 -30.74
C ASN A 126 -23.97 -17.30 -30.20
N ALA A 127 -23.31 -16.31 -30.80
CA ALA A 127 -22.02 -15.76 -30.37
C ALA A 127 -21.87 -15.46 -28.88
N LYS A 128 -22.98 -15.08 -28.23
CA LYS A 128 -22.98 -14.72 -26.82
C LYS A 128 -23.53 -15.81 -25.92
N ALA A 129 -23.92 -16.97 -26.47
CA ALA A 129 -24.53 -18.04 -25.70
C ALA A 129 -23.49 -18.87 -24.95
N GLU A 130 -23.53 -18.83 -23.62
CA GLU A 130 -22.73 -19.71 -22.77
C GLU A 130 -23.23 -21.17 -22.80
N ILE A 131 -24.53 -21.35 -22.99
CA ILE A 131 -25.21 -22.65 -23.04
C ILE A 131 -25.97 -22.75 -24.37
N CYS A 132 -25.86 -23.90 -25.04
CA CYS A 132 -26.60 -24.16 -26.26
C CYS A 132 -28.11 -24.25 -25.96
N THR A 133 -28.90 -23.36 -26.54
CA THR A 133 -30.37 -23.34 -26.38
C THR A 133 -31.05 -24.57 -26.99
N ASN A 134 -30.37 -25.29 -27.88
CA ASN A 134 -30.90 -26.47 -28.55
C ASN A 134 -30.70 -27.79 -27.77
N CYS A 135 -29.69 -27.88 -26.89
CA CYS A 135 -29.41 -29.14 -26.18
C CYS A 135 -29.04 -28.98 -24.70
N GLY A 136 -28.99 -27.74 -24.17
CA GLY A 136 -28.69 -27.48 -22.76
C GLY A 136 -27.21 -27.68 -22.36
N VAL A 137 -26.33 -28.05 -23.29
CA VAL A 137 -24.90 -28.28 -23.03
C VAL A 137 -24.07 -27.09 -23.50
N ARG A 138 -22.95 -26.79 -22.81
CA ARG A 138 -21.99 -25.77 -23.26
C ARG A 138 -21.47 -26.11 -24.67
N PRO A 139 -21.44 -25.18 -25.64
CA PRO A 139 -21.16 -25.47 -27.04
C PRO A 139 -19.85 -26.21 -27.34
N LEU A 140 -18.80 -26.08 -26.53
CA LEU A 140 -17.50 -26.74 -26.73
C LEU A 140 -17.23 -27.89 -25.74
N ASN A 141 -18.22 -28.32 -24.94
CA ASN A 141 -17.98 -29.34 -23.90
C ASN A 141 -17.68 -30.72 -24.49
N GLU A 142 -18.29 -31.03 -25.64
CA GLU A 142 -18.24 -32.34 -26.28
C GLU A 142 -17.35 -32.34 -27.52
N LYS A 143 -17.09 -33.53 -28.04
CA LYS A 143 -16.24 -33.75 -29.23
C LYS A 143 -16.98 -34.34 -30.43
N LYS A 144 -18.31 -34.38 -30.41
CA LYS A 144 -19.12 -35.07 -31.43
C LYS A 144 -19.21 -34.32 -32.74
N PHE A 145 -19.25 -32.99 -32.72
CA PHE A 145 -19.38 -32.16 -33.92
C PHE A 145 -18.30 -31.07 -34.00
N CYS A 146 -18.07 -30.54 -35.20
CA CYS A 146 -17.18 -29.41 -35.44
C CYS A 146 -17.83 -28.09 -35.03
N GLN A 147 -17.10 -27.25 -34.30
CA GLN A 147 -17.62 -25.96 -33.85
C GLN A 147 -17.84 -24.91 -34.95
N GLU A 148 -17.27 -25.11 -36.15
CA GLU A 148 -17.39 -24.15 -37.26
C GLU A 148 -18.36 -24.57 -38.36
N CYS A 149 -18.47 -25.87 -38.64
CA CYS A 149 -19.28 -26.36 -39.76
C CYS A 149 -20.34 -27.39 -39.37
N GLY A 150 -20.46 -27.75 -38.08
CA GLY A 150 -21.51 -28.64 -37.57
C GLY A 150 -21.43 -30.09 -38.05
N VAL A 151 -20.35 -30.53 -38.71
CA VAL A 151 -20.18 -31.93 -39.14
C VAL A 151 -19.72 -32.81 -37.99
N GLU A 152 -20.08 -34.08 -38.00
CA GLU A 152 -19.60 -35.07 -37.04
C GLU A 152 -18.06 -35.20 -37.07
N THR A 153 -17.47 -35.36 -35.90
CA THR A 153 -16.02 -35.48 -35.68
C THR A 153 -15.71 -36.68 -34.80
N ASN A 154 -14.59 -37.34 -35.04
CA ASN A 154 -14.15 -38.46 -34.21
C ASN A 154 -13.61 -37.97 -32.85
N SER A 155 -13.64 -38.82 -31.83
CA SER A 155 -13.18 -38.51 -30.46
C SER A 155 -11.71 -38.07 -30.37
N ASN A 156 -10.86 -38.61 -31.25
CA ASN A 156 -9.42 -38.35 -31.32
C ASN A 156 -9.04 -37.35 -32.43
N GLN A 157 -10.02 -36.73 -33.09
CA GLN A 157 -9.76 -35.82 -34.19
C GLN A 157 -9.37 -34.43 -33.68
N GLU A 158 -8.20 -33.93 -34.08
CA GLU A 158 -7.70 -32.60 -33.69
C GLU A 158 -8.10 -31.49 -34.68
N ILE A 159 -8.31 -31.85 -35.95
CA ILE A 159 -8.64 -30.92 -37.04
C ILE A 159 -9.85 -31.46 -37.78
N CYS A 160 -10.83 -30.60 -38.07
CA CYS A 160 -11.97 -30.96 -38.89
C CYS A 160 -11.52 -31.28 -40.32
N ILE A 161 -11.70 -32.51 -40.77
CA ILE A 161 -11.34 -32.93 -42.14
C ILE A 161 -12.20 -32.27 -43.22
N LYS A 162 -13.35 -31.69 -42.86
CA LYS A 162 -14.27 -31.02 -43.80
C LYS A 162 -13.97 -29.54 -43.99
N CYS A 163 -13.66 -28.81 -42.91
CA CYS A 163 -13.47 -27.35 -42.98
C CYS A 163 -12.06 -26.88 -42.59
N GLY A 164 -11.16 -27.79 -42.18
CA GLY A 164 -9.77 -27.47 -41.84
C GLY A 164 -9.57 -26.75 -40.50
N VAL A 165 -10.63 -26.44 -39.74
CA VAL A 165 -10.48 -25.79 -38.43
C VAL A 165 -9.92 -26.76 -37.39
N ARG A 166 -9.03 -26.27 -36.52
CA ARG A 166 -8.62 -26.99 -35.31
C ARG A 166 -9.80 -27.10 -34.33
N LEU A 167 -10.14 -28.32 -33.92
CA LEU A 167 -11.25 -28.59 -33.03
C LEU A 167 -10.92 -28.15 -31.60
N LYS A 168 -11.80 -27.35 -31.01
CA LYS A 168 -11.63 -26.81 -29.66
C LYS A 168 -12.51 -27.59 -28.70
N THR A 169 -11.97 -28.02 -27.58
CA THR A 169 -12.76 -28.53 -26.45
C THR A 169 -12.61 -27.54 -25.31
N PHE A 170 -13.68 -27.36 -24.53
CA PHE A 170 -13.57 -26.76 -23.20
C PHE A 170 -12.72 -27.71 -22.37
N MET A 171 -11.40 -27.63 -22.51
CA MET A 171 -10.56 -27.97 -21.38
C MET A 171 -10.97 -26.95 -20.34
N SER A 172 -11.64 -27.40 -19.28
CA SER A 172 -11.58 -26.63 -18.06
C SER A 172 -10.09 -26.40 -17.88
N ASN A 173 -9.67 -25.14 -18.01
CA ASN A 173 -8.66 -24.68 -17.09
C ASN A 173 -9.30 -24.99 -15.74
N THR A 174 -9.02 -26.19 -15.24
CA THR A 174 -8.96 -26.44 -13.82
C THR A 174 -8.06 -25.31 -13.39
N ALA A 175 -8.70 -24.23 -12.92
CA ALA A 175 -8.08 -23.31 -12.02
C ALA A 175 -7.69 -24.22 -10.87
N ASN A 176 -6.53 -24.87 -11.02
CA ASN A 176 -5.77 -25.39 -9.92
C ASN A 176 -5.80 -24.24 -8.95
N GLY A 177 -6.44 -24.47 -7.80
CA GLY A 177 -6.47 -23.51 -6.73
C GLY A 177 -5.04 -23.03 -6.53
N SER A 178 -4.77 -21.81 -6.96
CA SER A 178 -3.50 -21.16 -6.73
C SER A 178 -3.82 -20.01 -5.81
N PRO A 179 -3.85 -20.24 -4.47
CA PRO A 179 -4.01 -19.17 -3.53
C PRO A 179 -2.62 -18.80 -3.02
N ALA A 180 -1.79 -18.23 -3.89
CA ALA A 180 -0.63 -17.48 -3.44
C ALA A 180 -0.29 -16.45 -4.50
N ASN A 181 -0.54 -15.18 -4.20
CA ASN A 181 0.19 -14.13 -4.90
C ASN A 181 1.67 -14.29 -4.50
N THR A 182 2.48 -14.86 -5.39
CA THR A 182 3.91 -15.13 -5.17
C THR A 182 4.80 -13.96 -5.57
N ASP A 183 4.22 -12.84 -6.02
CA ASP A 183 4.98 -11.64 -6.33
C ASP A 183 5.24 -10.80 -5.08
N PHE A 184 6.38 -11.07 -4.45
CA PHE A 184 6.88 -10.32 -3.29
C PHE A 184 7.83 -9.18 -3.65
N SER A 185 7.97 -8.83 -4.93
CA SER A 185 8.98 -7.85 -5.40
C SER A 185 8.87 -6.46 -4.76
N ASN A 186 7.67 -6.09 -4.30
CA ASN A 186 7.40 -4.80 -3.64
C ASN A 186 7.77 -4.78 -2.13
N LEU A 187 8.22 -5.89 -1.56
CA LEU A 187 8.59 -6.01 -0.15
C LEU A 187 10.09 -5.76 0.07
N PRO A 188 10.54 -5.35 1.27
CA PRO A 188 11.95 -5.33 1.61
C PRO A 188 12.60 -6.71 1.45
N GLN A 189 13.88 -6.75 1.05
CA GLN A 189 14.64 -7.99 0.78
C GLN A 189 14.48 -9.06 1.87
N TYR A 190 14.56 -8.65 3.15
CA TYR A 190 14.34 -9.53 4.30
C TYR A 190 13.02 -10.33 4.23
N TYR A 191 11.91 -9.68 3.90
CA TYR A 191 10.61 -10.35 3.81
C TYR A 191 10.51 -11.20 2.55
N GLN A 192 11.13 -10.78 1.45
CA GLN A 192 11.18 -11.59 0.23
C GLN A 192 11.85 -12.95 0.50
N ASP A 193 13.00 -12.94 1.17
CA ASP A 193 13.78 -14.14 1.46
C ASP A 193 13.05 -15.05 2.46
N GLU A 194 12.43 -14.48 3.49
CA GLU A 194 11.69 -15.27 4.48
C GLU A 194 10.38 -15.84 3.94
N PHE A 195 9.63 -15.07 3.14
CA PHE A 195 8.38 -15.54 2.54
C PHE A 195 8.62 -16.63 1.51
N ARG A 196 9.72 -16.52 0.75
CA ARG A 196 10.15 -17.57 -0.17
C ARG A 196 10.38 -18.89 0.55
N LYS A 197 11.11 -18.89 1.67
CA LYS A 197 11.34 -20.10 2.47
C LYS A 197 10.05 -20.70 3.02
N ILE A 198 9.14 -19.85 3.53
CA ILE A 198 7.83 -20.31 4.02
C ILE A 198 7.06 -21.00 2.88
N PHE A 199 7.02 -20.39 1.70
CA PHE A 199 6.36 -20.95 0.52
C PHE A 199 6.99 -22.26 0.05
N GLU A 200 8.30 -22.30 -0.15
CA GLU A 200 9.05 -23.49 -0.61
C GLU A 200 8.93 -24.67 0.37
N SER A 201 8.86 -24.38 1.67
CA SER A 201 8.69 -25.40 2.70
C SER A 201 7.28 -25.98 2.80
N ASN A 202 6.35 -25.54 1.94
CA ASN A 202 4.92 -25.80 2.08
C ASN A 202 4.41 -25.46 3.50
N GLU A 203 4.88 -24.32 4.03
CA GLU A 203 4.52 -23.77 5.35
C GLU A 203 4.86 -24.62 6.56
N THR A 204 5.71 -25.63 6.41
CA THR A 204 6.32 -26.32 7.55
C THR A 204 7.23 -25.35 8.33
N TYR A 205 7.90 -24.44 7.63
CA TYR A 205 8.62 -23.32 8.21
C TYR A 205 7.71 -22.09 8.39
N LYS A 206 7.75 -21.46 9.56
CA LYS A 206 6.91 -20.30 9.93
C LYS A 206 7.69 -18.98 10.03
N GLY A 207 8.88 -18.93 9.46
CA GLY A 207 9.74 -17.75 9.50
C GLY A 207 10.67 -17.71 10.71
N LYS A 208 11.72 -16.90 10.61
CA LYS A 208 12.64 -16.59 11.70
C LYS A 208 11.99 -15.75 12.78
N TRP A 209 12.68 -15.65 13.93
CA TRP A 209 12.39 -14.66 14.95
C TRP A 209 12.34 -13.25 14.36
N ASN A 210 11.20 -12.58 14.54
CA ASN A 210 10.96 -11.24 14.04
C ASN A 210 11.18 -10.21 15.16
N TRP A 211 12.38 -9.64 15.20
CA TRP A 211 12.79 -8.65 16.19
C TRP A 211 11.91 -7.40 16.19
N ALA A 212 11.41 -6.96 15.03
CA ALA A 212 10.55 -5.79 14.95
C ALA A 212 9.16 -6.06 15.52
N ALA A 213 8.60 -7.24 15.25
CA ALA A 213 7.34 -7.68 15.83
C ALA A 213 7.46 -7.88 17.35
N PHE A 214 8.59 -8.40 17.83
CA PHE A 214 8.86 -8.48 19.26
C PHE A 214 8.99 -7.09 19.91
N GLY A 215 9.79 -6.18 19.35
CA GLY A 215 10.02 -4.87 19.99
C GLY A 215 8.80 -3.95 19.99
N PHE A 216 7.97 -3.99 18.94
CA PHE A 216 6.86 -3.06 18.75
C PHE A 216 5.47 -3.72 18.83
N GLY A 217 5.40 -5.04 19.01
CA GLY A 217 4.17 -5.79 19.30
C GLY A 217 3.00 -5.44 18.36
N PRO A 218 1.83 -5.06 18.91
CA PRO A 218 0.65 -4.66 18.14
C PRO A 218 0.90 -3.56 17.11
N ILE A 219 1.75 -2.59 17.43
CA ILE A 219 2.04 -1.45 16.54
C ILE A 219 2.68 -1.96 15.26
N TRP A 220 3.63 -2.90 15.36
CA TRP A 220 4.23 -3.52 14.18
C TRP A 220 3.17 -4.23 13.32
N ALA A 221 2.30 -5.04 13.92
CA ALA A 221 1.29 -5.80 13.18
C ALA A 221 0.31 -4.88 12.42
N LEU A 222 -0.15 -3.81 13.08
CA LEU A 222 -1.02 -2.80 12.49
C LEU A 222 -0.36 -2.08 11.31
N THR A 223 0.92 -1.73 11.40
CA THR A 223 1.64 -1.09 10.27
C THR A 223 1.77 -2.01 9.05
N LYS A 224 1.63 -3.33 9.23
CA LYS A 224 1.65 -4.32 8.16
C LYS A 224 0.27 -4.70 7.64
N GLY A 225 -0.80 -4.14 8.21
CA GLY A 225 -2.18 -4.46 7.85
C GLY A 225 -2.71 -5.74 8.50
N VAL A 226 -1.97 -6.33 9.43
CA VAL A 226 -2.42 -7.50 10.21
C VAL A 226 -3.14 -7.00 11.45
N TRP A 227 -4.48 -7.01 11.44
CA TRP A 227 -5.28 -6.32 12.47
C TRP A 227 -5.97 -7.27 13.46
N VAL A 228 -6.17 -8.55 13.11
CA VAL A 228 -6.85 -9.50 14.01
C VAL A 228 -6.00 -9.83 15.24
N ALA A 229 -4.72 -10.14 15.04
CA ALA A 229 -3.78 -10.42 16.14
C ALA A 229 -3.68 -9.27 17.17
N PRO A 230 -3.46 -8.00 16.78
CA PRO A 230 -3.41 -6.90 17.75
C PRO A 230 -4.77 -6.63 18.43
N LEU A 231 -5.90 -6.90 17.77
CA LEU A 231 -7.22 -6.79 18.41
C LEU A 231 -7.37 -7.82 19.54
N ILE A 232 -7.01 -9.08 19.29
CA ILE A 232 -7.08 -10.14 20.30
C ILE A 232 -6.13 -9.83 21.46
N ASP A 233 -4.93 -9.34 21.15
CA ASP A 233 -3.96 -8.94 22.16
C ASP A 233 -4.52 -7.86 23.10
N ILE A 234 -5.07 -6.77 22.55
CA ILE A 234 -5.63 -5.66 23.35
C ILE A 234 -6.81 -6.11 24.21
N VAL A 235 -7.74 -6.86 23.63
CA VAL A 235 -8.94 -7.36 24.33
C VAL A 235 -8.53 -8.37 25.42
N GLY A 236 -7.65 -9.31 25.10
CA GLY A 236 -7.16 -10.31 26.02
C GLY A 236 -6.33 -9.72 27.15
N ALA A 237 -5.44 -8.76 26.85
CA ALA A 237 -4.65 -8.05 27.85
C ALA A 237 -5.56 -7.30 28.82
N SER A 238 -6.61 -6.65 28.33
CA SER A 238 -7.58 -5.94 29.18
C SER A 238 -8.36 -6.90 30.08
N ALA A 239 -8.80 -8.04 29.54
CA ALA A 239 -9.54 -9.06 30.29
C ALA A 239 -8.68 -9.81 31.34
N THR A 240 -7.36 -9.83 31.17
CA THR A 240 -6.43 -10.61 32.01
C THR A 240 -5.41 -9.76 32.76
N LEU A 241 -5.64 -8.44 32.86
CA LEU A 241 -4.71 -7.49 33.49
C LEU A 241 -3.27 -7.60 32.94
N GLY A 242 -3.13 -7.84 31.64
CA GLY A 242 -1.88 -7.83 30.90
C GLY A 242 -1.21 -9.20 30.69
N VAL A 243 -1.69 -10.29 31.30
CA VAL A 243 -1.07 -11.62 31.15
C VAL A 243 -1.08 -12.09 29.70
N VAL A 244 -2.22 -11.98 29.01
CA VAL A 244 -2.33 -12.32 27.58
C VAL A 244 -1.46 -11.41 26.72
N GLY A 245 -1.29 -10.15 27.15
CA GLY A 245 -0.39 -9.18 26.53
C GLY A 245 1.05 -9.69 26.40
N VAL A 246 1.59 -10.20 27.51
CA VAL A 246 2.94 -10.75 27.55
C VAL A 246 3.06 -11.98 26.64
N ILE A 247 2.07 -12.87 26.65
CA ILE A 247 2.05 -14.07 25.80
C ILE A 247 2.05 -13.67 24.32
N TYR A 248 1.18 -12.73 23.93
CA TYR A 248 1.08 -12.26 22.55
C TYR A 248 2.37 -11.60 22.07
N TRP A 249 3.13 -10.97 22.95
CA TRP A 249 4.42 -10.38 22.61
C TRP A 249 5.42 -11.41 22.07
N PHE A 250 5.48 -12.60 22.70
CA PHE A 250 6.29 -13.72 22.22
C PHE A 250 5.70 -14.38 20.96
N ILE A 251 4.37 -14.43 20.84
CA ILE A 251 3.72 -14.92 19.61
C ILE A 251 4.09 -14.02 18.42
N PHE A 252 4.05 -12.69 18.58
CA PHE A 252 4.50 -11.76 17.55
C PHE A 252 5.95 -12.00 17.16
N ALA A 253 6.83 -12.30 18.12
CA ALA A 253 8.22 -12.59 17.84
C ALA A 253 8.42 -13.86 16.99
N ILE A 254 7.73 -14.96 17.34
CA ILE A 254 7.93 -16.26 16.70
C ILE A 254 7.12 -16.37 15.39
N ARG A 255 5.92 -15.80 15.36
CA ARG A 255 4.95 -15.96 14.25
C ARG A 255 4.73 -14.70 13.43
N GLY A 256 5.35 -13.57 13.77
CA GLY A 256 5.19 -12.30 13.05
C GLY A 256 5.40 -12.44 11.54
N ASN A 257 6.49 -13.07 11.12
CA ASN A 257 6.76 -13.27 9.68
C ASN A 257 5.67 -14.10 8.99
N TYR A 258 5.18 -15.17 9.63
CA TYR A 258 4.12 -16.01 9.08
C TYR A 258 2.74 -15.33 9.05
N MET A 259 2.40 -14.55 10.07
CA MET A 259 1.18 -13.75 10.08
C MET A 259 1.18 -12.76 8.90
N TYR A 260 2.31 -12.10 8.68
CA TYR A 260 2.44 -11.15 7.57
C TYR A 260 2.41 -11.85 6.20
N TYR A 261 3.09 -12.99 6.06
CA TYR A 261 3.00 -13.84 4.86
C TYR A 261 1.56 -14.27 4.56
N SER A 262 0.83 -14.73 5.57
CA SER A 262 -0.55 -15.20 5.42
C SER A 262 -1.49 -14.08 4.97
N TYR A 263 -1.25 -12.86 5.43
CA TYR A 263 -1.96 -11.68 4.95
C TYR A 263 -1.61 -11.37 3.48
N ILE A 264 -0.33 -11.30 3.11
CA ILE A 264 0.08 -10.91 1.75
C ILE A 264 -0.20 -11.99 0.71
N ALA A 265 0.21 -13.23 0.97
CA ALA A 265 0.13 -14.32 -0.01
C ALA A 265 -1.28 -14.89 -0.13
N LYS A 266 -2.03 -14.95 0.99
CA LYS A 266 -3.33 -15.64 1.05
C LYS A 266 -4.52 -14.74 1.36
N ASN A 267 -4.27 -13.46 1.66
CA ASN A 267 -5.31 -12.54 2.15
C ASN A 267 -6.04 -13.06 3.40
N LYS A 268 -5.33 -13.76 4.29
CA LYS A 268 -5.89 -14.33 5.53
C LYS A 268 -5.31 -13.62 6.75
N GLN A 269 -6.19 -13.18 7.64
CA GLN A 269 -5.83 -12.63 8.95
C GLN A 269 -5.75 -13.78 9.96
N LEU A 270 -4.57 -14.37 10.08
CA LEU A 270 -4.35 -15.45 11.05
C LEU A 270 -3.85 -14.87 12.37
N PRO A 271 -4.48 -15.25 13.50
CA PRO A 271 -4.00 -14.83 14.81
C PRO A 271 -2.74 -15.60 15.26
N ILE A 272 -2.45 -16.80 14.69
CA ILE A 272 -1.39 -17.72 15.14
C ILE A 272 -0.85 -18.57 13.96
#